data_AF-A0A964PDV1-F1
#
_entry.id   AF-A0A964PDV1-F1
#
_cell.length_a   1.000
_cell.length_b   1.000
_cell.length_c   1.000
_cell.angle_alpha   90.00
_cell.angle_beta   90.00
_cell.angle_gamma   90.00
#
_symmetry.space_group_name_H-M   'P 1'
#
loop_
_entity.id
_entity.type
_entity.pdbx_description
1 polymer ?
#
loop_
_entity_poly.entity_id
_entity_poly.type
_entity_poly.pdbx_seq_one_letter_code
_entity_poly.pdbx_strand_id
1 'polypeptide(L)'
;MNLYRIVGALVFLTCLHPAPAQPPTPRNYPYAELEGKVEEFHFTRNWRAYYWRQDFTLVVRDDAGKTHRIISREPTPWSGRRLGTTYTGLAVDWARQPRVQIIGVRAIDRQPAEFYDLKLDPDKTITAFILRVQDPKDKRWQGYYVNNWFHKWSDETDKKMLKHYANDSPHYTVYGYLGGIAAPFDEAGKALLRKYPDTSIYHGRIVQAKNEIGFELSVLHLLGRDKKTARYEIFHGNPQEIEKLDGMPPGEVKKK
;
A
#
# COMPACT_ATOMS: atom_id res chain seq x y z
N MET A 1 12.44 78.37 1.04
CA MET A 1 12.20 77.54 -0.16
C MET A 1 12.61 76.11 0.16
N ASN A 2 11.63 75.22 0.30
CA ASN A 2 11.81 73.81 0.61
C ASN A 2 12.28 73.03 -0.62
N LEU A 3 13.29 72.18 -0.47
CA LEU A 3 13.56 71.11 -1.43
C LEU A 3 13.83 69.80 -0.67
N TYR A 4 12.81 68.96 -0.62
CA TYR A 4 12.89 67.57 -0.17
C TYR A 4 13.75 66.77 -1.17
N ARG A 5 14.76 66.04 -0.68
CA ARG A 5 15.40 64.96 -1.45
C ARG A 5 14.96 63.61 -0.89
N ILE A 6 14.17 62.93 -1.69
CA ILE A 6 13.69 61.56 -1.51
C ILE A 6 14.87 60.60 -1.72
N VAL A 7 15.21 59.82 -0.71
CA VAL A 7 16.14 58.69 -0.82
C VAL A 7 15.33 57.50 -1.34
N GLY A 8 15.53 57.14 -2.60
CA GLY A 8 14.95 55.93 -3.19
C GLY A 8 15.64 54.68 -2.66
N ALA A 9 14.94 53.88 -1.87
CA ALA A 9 15.39 52.55 -1.47
C ALA A 9 15.24 51.59 -2.65
N LEU A 10 16.37 51.12 -3.20
CA LEU A 10 16.41 50.04 -4.17
C LEU A 10 16.13 48.72 -3.43
N VAL A 11 14.91 48.19 -3.55
CA VAL A 11 14.57 46.85 -3.07
C VAL A 11 15.08 45.85 -4.12
N PHE A 12 16.21 45.21 -3.83
CA PHE A 12 16.68 44.05 -4.57
C PHE A 12 15.74 42.87 -4.29
N LEU A 13 14.85 42.59 -5.24
CA LEU A 13 14.04 41.38 -5.25
C LEU A 13 14.96 40.20 -5.62
N THR A 14 15.56 39.53 -4.64
CA THR A 14 16.28 38.29 -4.87
C THR A 14 15.28 37.22 -5.30
N CYS A 15 15.32 36.83 -6.57
CA CYS A 15 14.63 35.65 -7.08
C CYS A 15 15.15 34.41 -6.33
N LEU A 16 14.48 34.04 -5.25
CA LEU A 16 14.60 32.72 -4.62
C LEU A 16 14.23 31.69 -5.69
N HIS A 17 15.24 31.18 -6.38
CA HIS A 17 15.08 30.00 -7.22
C HIS A 17 14.62 28.88 -6.28
N PRO A 18 13.49 28.21 -6.57
CA PRO A 18 13.11 27.04 -5.79
C PRO A 18 14.28 26.05 -5.88
N ALA A 19 14.81 25.68 -4.71
CA ALA A 19 15.85 24.66 -4.64
C ALA A 19 15.37 23.44 -5.43
N PRO A 20 16.20 22.86 -6.32
CA PRO A 20 15.81 21.67 -7.06
C PRO A 20 15.37 20.61 -6.06
N ALA A 21 14.13 20.12 -6.21
CA ALA A 21 13.62 19.06 -5.37
C ALA A 21 14.62 17.89 -5.46
N GLN A 22 15.23 17.53 -4.33
CA GLN A 22 16.13 16.39 -4.29
C GLN A 22 15.37 15.18 -4.83
N PRO A 23 15.95 14.42 -5.78
CA PRO A 23 15.33 13.19 -6.23
C PRO A 23 15.10 12.31 -5.00
N PRO A 24 13.88 11.75 -4.82
CA PRO A 24 13.59 10.94 -3.66
C PRO A 24 14.61 9.80 -3.57
N THR A 25 15.22 9.64 -2.40
CA THR A 25 16.15 8.54 -2.14
C THR A 25 15.46 7.23 -2.51
N PRO A 26 16.09 6.38 -3.33
CA PRO A 26 15.52 5.09 -3.68
C PRO A 26 15.15 4.33 -2.41
N ARG A 27 13.91 3.83 -2.34
CA ARG A 27 13.55 2.84 -1.33
C ARG A 27 14.42 1.62 -1.60
N ASN A 28 14.99 1.03 -0.56
CA ASN A 28 15.68 -0.26 -0.63
C ASN A 28 15.26 -1.08 0.59
N TYR A 29 13.97 -1.39 0.64
CA TYR A 29 13.39 -2.07 1.79
C TYR A 29 13.63 -3.58 1.66
N PRO A 30 14.39 -4.20 2.59
CA PRO A 30 14.73 -5.62 2.48
C PRO A 30 13.49 -6.50 2.58
N TYR A 31 13.38 -7.49 1.70
CA TYR A 31 12.35 -8.52 1.78
C TYR A 31 12.39 -9.26 3.13
N ALA A 32 11.21 -9.55 3.67
CA ALA A 32 11.03 -10.36 4.85
C ALA A 32 10.00 -11.48 4.58
N GLU A 33 10.40 -12.70 4.89
CA GLU A 33 9.51 -13.85 5.01
C GLU A 33 9.86 -14.58 6.30
N LEU A 34 8.85 -14.81 7.14
CA LEU A 34 9.04 -15.58 8.37
C LEU A 34 7.77 -16.34 8.72
N GLU A 35 7.99 -17.40 9.47
CA GLU A 35 6.94 -18.18 10.12
C GLU A 35 7.18 -18.18 11.63
N GLY A 36 6.10 -18.23 12.39
CA GLY A 36 6.21 -18.23 13.84
C GLY A 36 4.87 -18.27 14.55
N LYS A 37 4.90 -18.22 15.88
CA LYS A 37 3.71 -18.11 16.72
C LYS A 37 3.41 -16.65 17.05
N VAL A 38 2.14 -16.29 16.99
CA VAL A 38 1.65 -14.98 17.44
C VAL A 38 1.67 -14.94 18.95
N GLU A 39 2.35 -13.96 19.53
CA GLU A 39 2.34 -13.70 20.98
C GLU A 39 1.31 -12.64 21.35
N GLU A 40 1.15 -11.62 20.48
CA GLU A 40 0.18 -10.54 20.63
C GLU A 40 -0.47 -10.23 19.30
N PHE A 41 -1.78 -9.91 19.32
CA PHE A 41 -2.51 -9.39 18.18
C PHE A 41 -3.39 -8.23 18.61
N HIS A 42 -3.31 -7.13 17.87
CA HIS A 42 -4.22 -6.00 18.05
C HIS A 42 -4.78 -5.62 16.69
N PHE A 43 -6.11 -5.53 16.62
CA PHE A 43 -6.82 -5.01 15.47
C PHE A 43 -7.40 -3.64 15.81
N THR A 44 -7.22 -2.68 14.91
CA THR A 44 -7.76 -1.33 15.07
C THR A 44 -8.67 -1.00 13.91
N ARG A 45 -9.92 -0.65 14.21
CA ARG A 45 -10.84 -0.04 13.25
C ARG A 45 -11.24 1.33 13.78
N ASN A 46 -10.91 2.38 13.04
CA ASN A 46 -11.23 3.74 13.44
C ASN A 46 -11.61 4.59 12.22
N TRP A 47 -12.44 5.61 12.45
CA TRP A 47 -12.77 6.60 11.43
C TRP A 47 -11.54 7.49 11.15
N ARG A 48 -11.22 7.69 9.88
CA ARG A 48 -10.17 8.62 9.42
C ARG A 48 -10.71 9.50 8.31
N ALA A 49 -10.88 10.78 8.61
CA ALA A 49 -11.37 11.83 7.71
C ALA A 49 -12.72 11.53 7.04
N TYR A 50 -12.75 10.59 6.09
CA TYR A 50 -13.92 10.21 5.28
C TYR A 50 -14.03 8.69 5.02
N TYR A 51 -13.28 7.84 5.73
CA TYR A 51 -13.38 6.40 5.61
C TYR A 51 -13.01 5.63 6.88
N TRP A 52 -13.44 4.38 6.96
CA TRP A 52 -13.00 3.45 8.00
C TRP A 52 -11.65 2.81 7.68
N ARG A 53 -10.65 3.18 8.48
CA ARG A 53 -9.34 2.51 8.49
C ARG A 53 -9.44 1.20 9.25
N GLN A 54 -8.79 0.16 8.73
CA GLN A 54 -8.61 -1.11 9.41
C GLN A 54 -7.14 -1.46 9.33
N ASP A 55 -6.53 -1.65 10.50
CA ASP A 55 -5.13 -1.96 10.65
C ASP A 55 -4.95 -3.07 11.69
N PHE A 56 -3.81 -3.74 11.65
CA PHE A 56 -3.40 -4.64 12.73
C PHE A 56 -1.93 -4.43 13.11
N THR A 57 -1.59 -4.85 14.32
CA THR A 57 -0.22 -5.15 14.72
C THR A 57 -0.12 -6.54 15.33
N LEU A 58 0.99 -7.22 15.09
CA LEU A 58 1.34 -8.50 15.73
C LEU A 58 2.69 -8.40 16.42
N VAL A 59 2.85 -9.20 17.46
CA VAL A 59 4.16 -9.68 17.91
C VAL A 59 4.26 -11.15 17.52
N VAL A 60 5.30 -11.51 16.77
CA VAL A 60 5.52 -12.89 16.30
C VAL A 60 6.87 -13.36 16.80
N ARG A 61 6.90 -14.52 17.47
CA ARG A 61 8.14 -15.25 17.73
C ARG A 61 8.36 -16.23 16.60
N ASP A 62 9.44 -16.03 15.84
CA ASP A 62 9.80 -16.92 14.74
C ASP A 62 10.31 -18.28 15.24
N ASP A 63 10.47 -19.22 14.31
CA ASP A 63 10.97 -20.57 14.61
C ASP A 63 12.42 -20.59 15.16
N ALA A 64 13.18 -19.50 14.97
CA ALA A 64 14.50 -19.32 15.58
C ALA A 64 14.44 -18.70 16.99
N GLY A 65 13.23 -18.42 17.50
CA GLY A 65 12.99 -17.85 18.81
C GLY A 65 13.11 -16.32 18.89
N LYS A 66 13.32 -15.64 17.76
CA LYS A 66 13.42 -14.17 17.68
C LYS A 66 12.03 -13.55 17.58
N THR A 67 11.81 -12.50 18.35
CA THR A 67 10.56 -11.73 18.34
C THR A 67 10.62 -10.60 17.31
N HIS A 68 9.55 -10.44 16.52
CA HIS A 68 9.38 -9.39 15.51
C HIS A 68 8.08 -8.65 15.73
N ARG A 69 8.11 -7.33 15.52
CA ARG A 69 6.90 -6.49 15.47
C ARG A 69 6.43 -6.42 14.03
N ILE A 70 5.17 -6.77 13.79
CA ILE A 70 4.54 -6.70 12.47
C ILE A 70 3.45 -5.64 12.49
N ILE A 71 3.36 -4.87 11.42
CA ILE A 71 2.28 -3.90 11.20
C ILE A 71 1.63 -4.13 9.83
N SER A 72 0.33 -3.89 9.72
CA SER A 72 -0.32 -3.76 8.40
C SER A 72 0.15 -2.49 7.69
N ARG A 73 -0.29 -2.31 6.44
CA ARG A 73 -0.44 -0.98 5.82
C ARG A 73 -1.87 -0.47 5.96
N GLU A 74 -2.01 0.84 5.81
CA GLU A 74 -3.30 1.50 5.69
C GLU A 74 -3.87 1.32 4.28
N PRO A 75 -5.20 1.19 4.11
CA PRO A 75 -5.82 1.29 2.79
C PRO A 75 -5.44 2.59 2.08
N THR A 76 -5.32 2.54 0.76
CA THR A 76 -5.10 3.73 -0.07
C THR A 76 -6.46 4.20 -0.60
N PRO A 77 -7.06 5.25 -0.02
CA PRO A 77 -8.32 5.78 -0.53
C PRO A 77 -8.11 6.51 -1.86
N TRP A 78 -8.98 6.30 -2.84
CA TRP A 78 -8.96 7.03 -4.10
C TRP A 78 -10.38 7.26 -4.63
N SER A 79 -10.82 8.53 -4.73
CA SER A 79 -12.13 8.91 -5.28
C SER A 79 -13.31 8.06 -4.77
N GLY A 80 -13.39 7.84 -3.45
CA GLY A 80 -14.46 7.04 -2.84
C GLY A 80 -14.25 5.52 -2.92
N ARG A 81 -13.12 5.04 -3.46
CA ARG A 81 -12.74 3.63 -3.54
C ARG A 81 -11.68 3.26 -2.51
N ARG A 82 -11.77 2.04 -2.01
CA ARG A 82 -10.79 1.43 -1.11
C ARG A 82 -9.80 0.62 -1.96
N LEU A 83 -8.58 1.11 -2.09
CA LEU A 83 -7.51 0.38 -2.78
C LEU A 83 -6.53 -0.21 -1.76
N GLY A 84 -5.82 -1.26 -2.16
CA GLY A 84 -4.75 -1.86 -1.36
C GLY A 84 -5.24 -2.93 -0.39
N THR A 85 -5.49 -2.60 0.88
CA THR A 85 -5.67 -3.62 1.91
C THR A 85 -6.98 -4.39 1.78
N THR A 86 -6.89 -5.72 1.77
CA THR A 86 -8.01 -6.66 1.76
C THR A 86 -7.87 -7.62 2.94
N TYR A 87 -8.91 -7.72 3.76
CA TYR A 87 -9.06 -8.79 4.75
C TYR A 87 -9.98 -9.87 4.17
N THR A 88 -9.61 -11.14 4.33
CA THR A 88 -10.32 -12.25 3.69
C THR A 88 -11.61 -12.64 4.41
N GLY A 89 -11.84 -12.11 5.61
CA GLY A 89 -12.93 -12.54 6.50
C GLY A 89 -12.62 -13.83 7.28
N LEU A 90 -11.40 -14.37 7.18
CA LEU A 90 -10.97 -15.53 7.96
C LEU A 90 -11.15 -15.25 9.47
N ALA A 91 -11.98 -16.06 10.12
CA ALA A 91 -12.16 -16.04 11.56
C ALA A 91 -10.97 -16.72 12.24
N VAL A 92 -10.23 -15.97 13.06
CA VAL A 92 -9.02 -16.46 13.74
C VAL A 92 -9.18 -16.27 15.24
N ASP A 93 -9.00 -17.35 15.98
CA ASP A 93 -8.90 -17.32 17.44
C ASP A 93 -7.46 -16.92 17.84
N TRP A 94 -7.20 -15.61 17.92
CA TRP A 94 -5.89 -15.07 18.24
C TRP A 94 -5.43 -15.40 19.67
N ALA A 95 -6.36 -15.68 20.59
CA ALA A 95 -6.04 -16.07 21.97
C ALA A 95 -5.30 -17.42 22.03
N ARG A 96 -5.45 -18.26 21.01
CA ARG A 96 -4.70 -19.53 20.87
C ARG A 96 -3.29 -19.37 20.33
N GLN A 97 -2.83 -18.14 20.08
CA GLN A 97 -1.49 -17.86 19.59
C GLN A 97 -1.18 -18.67 18.31
N PRO A 98 -2.00 -18.51 17.26
CA PRO A 98 -1.89 -19.32 16.06
C PRO A 98 -0.53 -19.16 15.39
N ARG A 99 -0.14 -20.17 14.61
CA ARG A 99 1.04 -20.06 13.75
C ARG A 99 0.70 -19.22 12.52
N VAL A 100 1.60 -18.32 12.14
CA VAL A 100 1.43 -17.40 11.01
C VAL A 100 2.62 -17.45 10.07
N GLN A 101 2.38 -17.10 8.81
CA GLN A 101 3.40 -16.79 7.82
C GLN A 101 3.24 -15.32 7.42
N ILE A 102 4.32 -14.56 7.55
CA ILE A 102 4.39 -13.14 7.21
C ILE A 102 5.25 -12.99 5.95
N ILE A 103 4.72 -12.30 4.95
CA ILE A 103 5.49 -11.83 3.79
C ILE A 103 5.39 -10.31 3.73
N GLY A 104 6.52 -9.61 3.64
CA GLY A 104 6.55 -8.16 3.61
C GLY A 104 7.96 -7.60 3.50
N VAL A 105 8.19 -6.45 4.12
CA VAL A 105 9.48 -5.75 4.08
C VAL A 105 9.94 -5.31 5.47
N ARG A 106 11.26 -5.32 5.71
CA ARG A 106 11.90 -4.79 6.93
C ARG A 106 12.01 -3.27 6.86
N ALA A 107 10.87 -2.61 6.98
CA ALA A 107 10.75 -1.17 7.01
C ALA A 107 9.39 -0.78 7.58
N ILE A 108 9.23 0.50 7.91
CA ILE A 108 7.93 1.12 8.17
C ILE A 108 7.40 1.68 6.84
N ASP A 109 6.85 0.81 5.99
CA ASP A 109 6.33 1.18 4.67
C ASP A 109 4.88 1.71 4.80
N ARG A 110 4.73 2.88 5.42
CA ARG A 110 3.43 3.52 5.65
C ARG A 110 3.49 5.02 5.40
N GLN A 111 2.35 5.60 5.04
CA GLN A 111 2.18 7.05 4.95
C GLN A 111 0.91 7.44 5.73
N PRO A 112 1.04 8.15 6.88
CA PRO A 112 2.29 8.56 7.52
C PRO A 112 3.10 7.36 8.08
N ALA A 113 4.40 7.55 8.32
CA ALA A 113 5.34 6.50 8.78
C ALA A 113 5.20 6.18 10.29
N GLU A 114 3.98 6.34 10.81
CA GLU A 114 3.61 6.18 12.21
C GLU A 114 2.41 5.23 12.27
N PHE A 115 2.29 4.53 13.40
CA PHE A 115 1.22 3.57 13.64
C PHE A 115 0.56 3.91 14.97
N TYR A 116 -0.33 4.90 14.94
CA TYR A 116 -1.00 5.42 16.13
C TYR A 116 0.06 5.85 17.18
N ASP A 117 -0.14 5.50 18.44
CA ASP A 117 0.80 5.84 19.53
C ASP A 117 1.94 4.82 19.68
N LEU A 118 2.07 3.85 18.75
CA LEU A 118 3.09 2.81 18.83
C LEU A 118 4.45 3.36 18.38
N LYS A 119 5.44 3.30 19.28
CA LYS A 119 6.84 3.57 18.93
C LYS A 119 7.40 2.41 18.12
N LEU A 120 7.62 2.64 16.83
CA LEU A 120 8.18 1.66 15.91
C LEU A 120 9.71 1.78 15.84
N ASP A 121 10.37 0.63 15.78
CA ASP A 121 11.80 0.51 15.49
C ASP A 121 11.95 0.03 14.04
N PRO A 122 12.49 0.84 13.11
CA PRO A 122 12.56 0.48 11.69
C PRO A 122 13.39 -0.78 11.44
N ASP A 123 14.35 -1.11 12.30
CA ASP A 123 15.22 -2.28 12.15
C ASP A 123 14.56 -3.58 12.66
N LYS A 124 13.51 -3.43 13.50
CA LYS A 124 12.79 -4.56 14.11
C LYS A 124 11.34 -4.68 13.67
N THR A 125 10.86 -3.75 12.86
CA THR A 125 9.49 -3.71 12.34
C THR A 125 9.44 -4.29 10.94
N ILE A 126 8.48 -5.19 10.72
CA ILE A 126 8.11 -5.65 9.38
C ILE A 126 6.75 -5.06 9.03
N THR A 127 6.69 -4.38 7.89
CA THR A 127 5.41 -4.06 7.27
C THR A 127 4.93 -5.27 6.48
N ALA A 128 3.82 -5.86 6.91
CA ALA A 128 3.23 -7.01 6.26
C ALA A 128 2.51 -6.61 4.97
N PHE A 129 2.74 -7.39 3.93
CA PHE A 129 1.96 -7.36 2.70
C PHE A 129 1.06 -8.58 2.58
N ILE A 130 1.47 -9.73 3.10
CA ILE A 130 0.60 -10.90 3.24
C ILE A 130 0.76 -11.43 4.66
N LEU A 131 -0.38 -11.71 5.29
CA LEU A 131 -0.46 -12.48 6.52
C LEU A 131 -1.31 -13.71 6.23
N ARG A 132 -0.71 -14.89 6.41
CA ARG A 132 -1.40 -16.17 6.38
C ARG A 132 -1.42 -16.77 7.78
N VAL A 133 -2.50 -17.48 8.10
CA VAL A 133 -2.68 -18.20 9.36
C VAL A 133 -2.71 -19.69 9.04
N GLN A 134 -1.98 -20.48 9.82
CA GLN A 134 -1.98 -21.92 9.66
C GLN A 134 -3.27 -22.51 10.24
N ASP A 135 -3.95 -23.34 9.47
CA ASP A 135 -5.04 -24.16 9.98
C ASP A 135 -4.49 -25.19 10.98
N PRO A 136 -5.02 -25.26 12.22
CA PRO A 136 -4.51 -26.19 13.21
C PRO A 136 -4.75 -27.67 12.84
N LYS A 137 -5.78 -27.98 12.04
CA LYS A 137 -6.18 -29.34 11.68
C LYS A 137 -5.36 -29.89 10.52
N ASP A 138 -5.30 -29.18 9.40
CA ASP A 138 -4.67 -29.70 8.16
C ASP A 138 -3.33 -29.01 7.81
N LYS A 139 -2.89 -28.07 8.65
CA LYS A 139 -1.62 -27.34 8.52
C LYS A 139 -1.51 -26.47 7.27
N ARG A 140 -2.62 -26.23 6.55
CA ARG A 140 -2.63 -25.37 5.37
C ARG A 140 -2.53 -23.90 5.75
N TRP A 141 -1.91 -23.10 4.90
CA TRP A 141 -1.87 -21.65 5.04
C TRP A 141 -3.11 -21.01 4.44
N GLN A 142 -3.81 -20.19 5.22
CA GLN A 142 -4.98 -19.45 4.77
C GLN A 142 -4.72 -17.95 4.85
N GLY A 143 -5.00 -17.20 3.79
CA GLY A 143 -4.85 -15.74 3.80
C GLY A 143 -5.80 -15.12 4.82
N TYR A 144 -5.27 -14.22 5.66
CA TYR A 144 -6.05 -13.37 6.56
C TYR A 144 -6.05 -11.92 6.07
N TYR A 145 -4.88 -11.44 5.63
CA TYR A 145 -4.69 -10.09 5.12
C TYR A 145 -3.77 -10.09 3.91
N VAL A 146 -4.12 -9.28 2.92
CA VAL A 146 -3.31 -8.99 1.75
C VAL A 146 -3.31 -7.48 1.50
N ASN A 147 -2.14 -6.87 1.37
CA ASN A 147 -1.98 -5.51 0.90
C ASN A 147 -1.80 -5.51 -0.61
N ASN A 148 -2.83 -5.12 -1.34
CA ASN A 148 -2.79 -5.05 -2.79
C ASN A 148 -2.20 -3.74 -3.31
N TRP A 149 -1.68 -2.82 -2.48
CA TRP A 149 -1.10 -1.56 -2.97
C TRP A 149 0.41 -1.66 -3.15
N PHE A 150 0.85 -1.64 -4.40
CA PHE A 150 2.22 -1.84 -4.84
C PHE A 150 2.89 -0.52 -5.21
N HIS A 151 4.17 -0.46 -4.88
CA HIS A 151 5.13 0.45 -5.46
C HIS A 151 6.48 -0.26 -5.48
N LYS A 152 7.42 0.24 -6.28
CA LYS A 152 8.76 -0.33 -6.39
C LYS A 152 9.52 -0.25 -5.05
N TRP A 153 10.03 -1.37 -4.54
CA TRP A 153 10.84 -1.41 -3.31
C TRP A 153 12.32 -1.63 -3.57
N SER A 154 12.66 -2.58 -4.43
CA SER A 154 14.00 -2.86 -4.97
C SER A 154 13.89 -4.04 -5.93
N ASP A 155 14.79 -4.17 -6.91
CA ASP A 155 14.68 -5.25 -7.90
C ASP A 155 14.67 -6.66 -7.25
N GLU A 156 15.40 -6.84 -6.15
CA GLU A 156 15.42 -8.11 -5.39
C GLU A 156 14.11 -8.33 -4.62
N THR A 157 13.67 -7.33 -3.85
CA THR A 157 12.45 -7.42 -3.05
C THR A 157 11.24 -7.62 -3.95
N ASP A 158 11.16 -6.87 -5.06
CA ASP A 158 10.07 -6.93 -6.03
C ASP A 158 9.96 -8.34 -6.62
N LYS A 159 11.07 -8.94 -7.07
CA LYS A 159 11.09 -10.32 -7.61
C LYS A 159 10.56 -11.34 -6.60
N LYS A 160 10.96 -11.25 -5.33
CA LYS A 160 10.49 -12.17 -4.28
C LYS A 160 9.01 -11.94 -3.94
N MET A 161 8.58 -10.68 -3.88
CA MET A 161 7.20 -10.31 -3.59
C MET A 161 6.24 -10.75 -4.69
N LEU A 162 6.58 -10.50 -5.97
CA LEU A 162 5.72 -10.82 -7.12
C LEU A 162 5.34 -12.30 -7.18
N LYS A 163 6.26 -13.19 -6.80
CA LYS A 163 5.99 -14.64 -6.70
C LYS A 163 4.79 -14.95 -5.81
N HIS A 164 4.61 -14.25 -4.70
CA HIS A 164 3.50 -14.52 -3.78
C HIS A 164 2.14 -14.03 -4.33
N TYR A 165 2.17 -13.00 -5.18
CA TYR A 165 0.98 -12.41 -5.80
C TYR A 165 0.62 -13.05 -7.14
N ALA A 166 1.52 -13.84 -7.71
CA ALA A 166 1.22 -14.69 -8.87
C ALA A 166 0.41 -15.94 -8.50
N ASN A 167 0.11 -16.17 -7.21
CA ASN A 167 -0.72 -17.28 -6.73
C ASN A 167 -2.23 -16.98 -6.83
N ASP A 168 -3.05 -18.03 -6.70
CA ASP A 168 -4.47 -17.99 -7.08
C ASP A 168 -5.36 -17.02 -6.28
N SER A 169 -6.31 -16.49 -7.08
CA SER A 169 -7.56 -15.77 -6.83
C SER A 169 -8.34 -16.19 -5.56
N PRO A 170 -9.19 -15.32 -4.95
CA PRO A 170 -9.59 -14.00 -5.45
C PRO A 170 -8.90 -12.80 -4.80
N HIS A 171 -8.08 -12.99 -3.77
CA HIS A 171 -7.60 -11.87 -2.94
C HIS A 171 -6.26 -11.27 -3.39
N TYR A 172 -5.57 -11.90 -4.36
CA TYR A 172 -4.25 -11.50 -4.83
C TYR A 172 -4.35 -10.75 -6.17
N THR A 173 -4.83 -9.51 -6.10
CA THR A 173 -4.69 -8.54 -7.19
C THR A 173 -3.78 -7.40 -6.72
N VAL A 174 -3.34 -6.54 -7.63
CA VAL A 174 -2.44 -5.44 -7.28
C VAL A 174 -2.91 -4.13 -7.88
N TYR A 175 -2.90 -3.09 -7.08
CA TYR A 175 -3.07 -1.70 -7.42
C TYR A 175 -1.72 -0.99 -7.34
N GLY A 176 -1.53 0.07 -8.11
CA GLY A 176 -0.35 0.92 -7.96
C GLY A 176 -0.36 2.10 -8.92
N TYR A 177 0.51 3.07 -8.66
CA TYR A 177 0.75 4.13 -9.64
C TYR A 177 1.57 3.60 -10.81
N LEU A 178 1.29 4.07 -12.03
CA LEU A 178 2.05 3.67 -13.23
C LEU A 178 3.57 3.88 -13.07
N GLY A 179 3.98 4.98 -12.42
CA GLY A 179 5.40 5.28 -12.18
C GLY A 179 6.07 4.43 -11.08
N GLY A 180 5.30 3.61 -10.36
CA GLY A 180 5.79 2.77 -9.27
C GLY A 180 5.72 1.27 -9.58
N ILE A 181 5.56 0.88 -10.84
CA ILE A 181 5.29 -0.50 -11.21
C ILE A 181 6.53 -1.40 -11.03
N ALA A 182 6.33 -2.57 -10.42
CA ALA A 182 7.38 -3.55 -10.14
C ALA A 182 7.51 -4.63 -11.25
N ALA A 183 6.45 -4.90 -12.01
CA ALA A 183 6.42 -5.86 -13.11
C ALA A 183 5.95 -5.17 -14.40
N PRO A 184 6.53 -5.45 -15.56
CA PRO A 184 6.05 -4.87 -16.82
C PRO A 184 4.59 -5.29 -17.10
N PHE A 185 3.85 -4.45 -17.80
CA PHE A 185 2.53 -4.83 -18.33
C PHE A 185 2.65 -5.90 -19.42
N ASP A 186 1.67 -6.78 -19.51
CA ASP A 186 1.50 -7.65 -20.69
C ASP A 186 1.15 -6.82 -21.94
N GLU A 187 1.16 -7.44 -23.13
CA GLU A 187 0.87 -6.73 -24.39
C GLU A 187 -0.53 -6.11 -24.44
N ALA A 188 -1.52 -6.77 -23.82
CA ALA A 188 -2.88 -6.24 -23.72
C ALA A 188 -2.93 -4.98 -22.84
N GLY A 189 -2.26 -4.99 -21.70
CA GLY A 189 -2.09 -3.86 -20.80
C GLY A 189 -1.36 -2.69 -21.48
N LYS A 190 -0.28 -2.96 -22.22
CA LYS A 190 0.42 -1.93 -23.03
C LYS A 190 -0.51 -1.30 -24.06
N ALA A 191 -1.37 -2.10 -24.72
CA ALA A 191 -2.35 -1.58 -25.66
C ALA A 191 -3.41 -0.69 -24.97
N LEU A 192 -3.87 -1.08 -23.77
CA LEU A 192 -4.79 -0.26 -22.98
C LEU A 192 -4.16 1.06 -22.54
N LEU A 193 -2.90 1.08 -22.13
CA LEU A 193 -2.21 2.32 -21.75
C LEU A 193 -2.05 3.30 -22.92
N ARG A 194 -1.82 2.80 -24.14
CA ARG A 194 -1.84 3.63 -25.34
C ARG A 194 -3.22 4.23 -25.61
N LYS A 195 -4.29 3.47 -25.33
CA LYS A 195 -5.68 3.91 -25.50
C LYS A 195 -6.11 4.93 -24.42
N TYR A 196 -5.60 4.81 -23.20
CA TYR A 196 -6.00 5.62 -22.04
C TYR A 196 -4.80 6.35 -21.41
N PRO A 197 -4.22 7.36 -22.10
CA PRO A 197 -2.99 8.04 -21.68
C PRO A 197 -3.13 8.89 -20.41
N ASP A 198 -4.36 9.17 -19.96
CA ASP A 198 -4.65 9.93 -18.73
C ASP A 198 -4.73 9.04 -17.48
N THR A 199 -4.49 7.75 -17.64
CA THR A 199 -4.38 6.79 -16.53
C THR A 199 -3.22 7.17 -15.61
N SER A 200 -3.43 7.01 -14.30
CA SER A 200 -2.38 7.18 -13.30
C SER A 200 -2.24 5.98 -12.36
N ILE A 201 -3.28 5.17 -12.23
CA ILE A 201 -3.35 3.99 -11.37
C ILE A 201 -3.75 2.77 -12.20
N TYR A 202 -3.08 1.66 -11.97
CA TYR A 202 -3.48 0.35 -12.48
C TYR A 202 -4.14 -0.48 -11.37
N HIS A 203 -4.97 -1.43 -11.78
CA HIS A 203 -5.37 -2.60 -11.00
C HIS A 203 -5.20 -3.83 -11.90
N GLY A 204 -4.56 -4.89 -11.40
CA GLY A 204 -4.25 -6.05 -12.23
C GLY A 204 -3.94 -7.31 -11.46
N ARG A 205 -3.61 -8.37 -12.19
CA ARG A 205 -3.09 -9.64 -11.66
C ARG A 205 -1.63 -9.78 -12.06
N ILE A 206 -0.83 -10.32 -11.15
CA ILE A 206 0.52 -10.75 -11.48
C ILE A 206 0.42 -12.13 -12.13
N VAL A 207 1.02 -12.30 -13.29
CA VAL A 207 1.06 -13.57 -14.03
C VAL A 207 2.50 -13.94 -14.32
N GLN A 208 2.80 -15.25 -14.38
CA GLN A 208 4.12 -15.72 -14.77
C GLN A 208 4.40 -15.37 -16.23
N ALA A 209 5.63 -14.93 -16.52
CA ALA A 209 6.05 -14.51 -17.85
C ALA A 209 7.51 -14.88 -18.14
N LYS A 210 7.86 -15.01 -19.42
CA LYS A 210 9.23 -15.29 -19.87
C LYS A 210 10.00 -13.99 -20.11
N ASN A 211 10.33 -13.27 -19.03
CA ASN A 211 11.13 -12.05 -19.05
C ASN A 211 12.13 -11.99 -17.87
N GLU A 212 12.95 -10.95 -17.78
CA GLU A 212 14.00 -10.81 -16.75
C GLU A 212 13.48 -10.76 -15.29
N ILE A 213 12.20 -10.39 -15.12
CA ILE A 213 11.52 -10.33 -13.82
C ILE A 213 10.82 -11.66 -13.51
N GLY A 214 10.49 -12.45 -14.54
CA GLY A 214 9.74 -13.71 -14.43
C GLY A 214 8.22 -13.51 -14.31
N PHE A 215 7.75 -12.25 -14.34
CA PHE A 215 6.35 -11.89 -14.11
C PHE A 215 5.92 -10.70 -14.98
N GLU A 216 4.63 -10.63 -15.25
CA GLU A 216 3.95 -9.50 -15.90
C GLU A 216 2.69 -9.12 -15.14
N LEU A 217 2.20 -7.92 -15.40
CA LEU A 217 0.91 -7.44 -14.92
C LEU A 217 -0.13 -7.51 -16.03
N SER A 218 -1.17 -8.30 -15.78
CA SER A 218 -2.37 -8.33 -16.61
C SER A 218 -3.41 -7.37 -16.05
N VAL A 219 -3.81 -6.38 -16.85
CA VAL A 219 -4.66 -5.26 -16.41
C VAL A 219 -6.12 -5.71 -16.25
N LEU A 220 -6.71 -5.38 -15.10
CA LEU A 220 -8.14 -5.49 -14.83
C LEU A 220 -8.84 -4.13 -14.93
N HIS A 221 -8.22 -3.09 -14.35
CA HIS A 221 -8.75 -1.73 -14.39
C HIS A 221 -7.64 -0.71 -14.61
N LEU A 222 -7.99 0.38 -15.30
CA LEU A 222 -7.17 1.59 -15.39
C LEU A 222 -7.96 2.76 -14.82
N LEU A 223 -7.34 3.52 -13.92
CA LEU A 223 -7.97 4.60 -13.20
C LEU A 223 -7.14 5.88 -13.33
N GLY A 224 -7.81 7.03 -13.38
CA GLY A 224 -7.12 8.31 -13.41
C GLY A 224 -8.06 9.49 -13.36
N ARG A 225 -7.53 10.66 -13.71
CA ARG A 225 -8.28 11.91 -13.75
C ARG A 225 -8.37 12.36 -15.21
N ASP A 226 -9.59 12.36 -15.76
CA ASP A 226 -9.82 12.83 -17.12
C ASP A 226 -9.41 14.30 -17.23
N LYS A 227 -8.52 14.63 -18.19
CA LYS A 227 -7.95 15.98 -18.28
C LYS A 227 -8.97 17.05 -18.70
N LYS A 228 -10.06 16.66 -19.38
CA LYS A 228 -11.06 17.60 -19.91
C LYS A 228 -12.11 17.96 -18.87
N THR A 229 -12.63 16.96 -18.18
CA THR A 229 -13.70 17.09 -17.19
C THR A 229 -13.16 17.26 -15.77
N ALA A 230 -11.87 16.99 -15.58
CA ALA A 230 -11.20 16.97 -14.28
C ALA A 230 -11.78 15.93 -13.29
N ARG A 231 -12.62 15.00 -13.77
CA ARG A 231 -13.26 13.95 -12.98
C ARG A 231 -12.34 12.74 -12.81
N TYR A 232 -12.46 12.10 -11.65
CA TYR A 232 -11.80 10.81 -11.40
C TYR A 232 -12.66 9.68 -11.96
N GLU A 233 -12.05 8.86 -12.82
CA GLU A 233 -12.77 7.86 -13.61
C GLU A 233 -12.01 6.53 -13.64
N ILE A 234 -12.79 5.47 -13.86
CA ILE A 234 -12.29 4.15 -14.23
C ILE A 234 -12.40 4.10 -15.76
N PHE A 235 -11.28 4.26 -16.45
CA PHE A 235 -11.20 4.31 -17.90
C PHE A 235 -11.39 2.92 -18.55
N HIS A 236 -11.00 1.88 -17.82
CA HIS A 236 -11.11 0.49 -18.23
C HIS A 236 -11.47 -0.41 -17.04
N GLY A 237 -12.24 -1.46 -17.30
CA GLY A 237 -12.70 -2.42 -16.30
C GLY A 237 -14.07 -2.08 -15.69
N ASN A 238 -14.65 -3.03 -14.96
CA ASN A 238 -15.97 -2.91 -14.35
C ASN A 238 -15.90 -2.13 -13.02
N PRO A 239 -16.52 -0.94 -12.89
CA PRO A 239 -16.49 -0.13 -11.67
C PRO A 239 -17.06 -0.82 -10.42
N GLN A 240 -17.91 -1.82 -10.59
CA GLN A 240 -18.57 -2.54 -9.50
C GLN A 240 -17.63 -3.52 -8.80
N GLU A 241 -16.52 -3.89 -9.44
CA GLU A 241 -15.51 -4.82 -8.90
C GLU A 241 -14.48 -4.14 -7.99
N ILE A 242 -14.48 -2.80 -7.92
CA ILE A 242 -13.58 -2.06 -7.02
C ILE A 242 -14.33 -1.69 -5.75
N GLU A 243 -13.79 -2.14 -4.61
CA GLU A 243 -14.36 -1.89 -3.30
C GLU A 243 -14.57 -0.38 -3.05
N LYS A 244 -15.74 -0.03 -2.52
CA LYS A 244 -16.06 1.35 -2.12
C LYS A 244 -15.58 1.59 -0.70
N LEU A 245 -15.21 2.82 -0.38
CA LEU A 245 -14.99 3.21 1.00
C LEU A 245 -16.31 3.10 1.78
N ASP A 246 -16.25 2.51 2.97
CA ASP A 246 -17.33 2.57 3.94
C ASP A 246 -17.44 4.01 4.47
N GLY A 247 -18.48 4.71 4.03
CA GLY A 247 -18.55 6.18 4.02
C GLY A 247 -19.44 6.80 5.10
N MET A 248 -19.93 6.03 6.07
CA MET A 248 -20.72 6.61 7.17
C MET A 248 -19.87 6.82 8.42
N PRO A 249 -19.68 8.07 8.89
CA PRO A 249 -19.00 8.33 10.14
C PRO A 249 -19.78 7.71 11.30
N PRO A 250 -19.13 7.37 12.43
CA PRO A 250 -19.85 6.98 13.63
C PRO A 250 -20.79 8.13 14.05
N GLY A 251 -22.03 7.78 14.40
CA GLY A 251 -22.99 8.77 14.90
C GLY A 251 -22.42 9.51 16.12
N GLU A 252 -22.69 10.81 16.24
CA GLU A 252 -22.23 11.60 17.37
C GLU A 252 -22.70 10.96 18.67
N VAL A 253 -21.73 10.50 19.48
CA VAL A 253 -22.03 10.13 20.86
C VAL A 253 -22.35 11.42 21.58
N LYS A 254 -23.64 11.68 21.81
CA LYS A 254 -24.08 12.76 22.70
C LYS A 254 -23.36 12.54 24.03
N LYS A 255 -22.43 13.44 24.37
CA LYS A 255 -21.78 13.45 25.68
C LYS A 255 -22.90 13.51 26.73
N LYS A 256 -22.99 12.46 27.55
CA LYS A 256 -23.79 12.48 28.77
C LYS A 256 -23.06 13.28 29.83
#